data_AF-A0A7R9DNK2-F1
#
_entry.id   AF-A0A7R9DNK2-F1
#
_cell.length_a   1.000
_cell.length_b   1.000
_cell.length_c   1.000
_cell.angle_alpha   90.00
_cell.angle_beta   90.00
_cell.angle_gamma   90.00
#
_symmetry.space_group_name_H-M   'P 1'
#
loop_
_entity.id
_entity.type
_entity.pdbx_description
1 polymer ?
#
loop_
_entity_poly.entity_id
_entity_poly.type
_entity_poly.pdbx_seq_one_letter_code
_entity_poly.pdbx_strand_id
1 'polypeptide(L)'
;MMIVGNVILIKRGFGKKNIKQIPTMYRNGHDEFQNDNRMNLKQLLEKVADTKSVGVKLDFNGIAVFRESIKVLQDMRGKLKFPLWLNAVTDNMVDKDIDKFLSLCTHNFPKATISIGMLHKGQRLKSEEGYSAKLVTQMKDTIIRNNVTQTVAFPVDFLRASDSLDTLPALKDVQGITDSALYIYTYNGEFYNDDNISNINKLIKIFGKDRVYSDFLSRI
;
A
#
# COMPACT_ATOMS: atom_id res chain seq x y z
N MET A 1 -2.70 6.88 -14.27
CA MET A 1 -2.90 7.75 -13.09
C MET A 1 -3.62 6.95 -11.99
N MET A 2 -3.26 7.14 -10.73
CA MET A 2 -3.83 6.40 -9.60
C MET A 2 -4.30 7.37 -8.51
N ILE A 3 -5.50 7.14 -7.97
CA ILE A 3 -5.99 7.86 -6.79
C ILE A 3 -5.53 7.12 -5.55
N VAL A 4 -4.79 7.81 -4.69
CA VAL A 4 -4.35 7.30 -3.39
C VAL A 4 -5.19 7.93 -2.29
N GLY A 5 -5.65 7.12 -1.34
CA GLY A 5 -6.50 7.59 -0.26
C GLY A 5 -6.33 6.80 1.03
N ASN A 6 -6.18 7.50 2.15
CA ASN A 6 -6.20 6.88 3.48
C ASN A 6 -7.62 6.57 3.88
N VAL A 7 -7.88 5.32 4.26
CA VAL A 7 -9.16 4.91 4.81
C VAL A 7 -9.03 4.88 6.33
N ILE A 8 -9.95 5.56 7.01
CA ILE A 8 -10.10 5.53 8.47
C ILE A 8 -11.55 5.26 8.86
N LEU A 9 -11.80 4.89 10.11
CA LEU A 9 -13.15 4.74 10.63
C LEU A 9 -13.60 6.01 11.34
N ILE A 10 -14.70 6.59 10.86
CA ILE A 10 -15.41 7.67 11.56
C ILE A 10 -16.59 7.06 12.31
N LYS A 11 -16.73 7.40 13.59
CA LYS A 11 -17.88 7.05 14.42
C LYS A 11 -19.00 8.06 14.19
N ARG A 12 -20.16 7.60 13.71
CA ARG A 12 -21.37 8.44 13.59
C ARG A 12 -22.38 8.04 14.68
N GLY A 13 -22.84 9.03 15.46
CA GLY A 13 -23.83 8.85 16.53
C GLY A 13 -23.26 8.79 17.94
N PHE A 14 -22.45 9.78 18.32
CA PHE A 14 -21.96 9.94 19.69
C PHE A 14 -23.14 9.95 20.69
N GLY A 15 -23.07 9.13 21.74
CA GLY A 15 -24.15 9.00 22.74
C GLY A 15 -25.28 8.00 22.40
N LYS A 16 -25.25 7.31 21.25
CA LYS A 16 -26.22 6.25 20.92
C LYS A 16 -25.70 4.86 21.32
N LYS A 17 -26.61 3.96 21.76
CA LYS A 17 -26.27 2.56 22.12
C LYS A 17 -25.58 1.79 20.98
N ASN A 18 -25.88 2.13 19.72
CA ASN A 18 -25.24 1.54 18.54
C ASN A 18 -24.51 2.61 17.72
N ILE A 19 -23.20 2.76 17.96
CA ILE A 19 -22.33 3.66 17.19
C ILE A 19 -22.00 3.00 15.84
N LYS A 20 -22.37 3.63 14.73
CA LYS A 20 -22.03 3.13 13.39
C LYS A 20 -20.61 3.58 13.03
N GLN A 21 -19.76 2.64 12.65
CA GLN A 21 -18.43 2.92 12.10
C GLN A 21 -18.53 3.00 10.57
N ILE A 22 -17.97 4.05 9.98
CA ILE A 22 -18.05 4.31 8.54
C ILE A 22 -16.63 4.46 7.98
N PRO A 23 -16.18 3.58 7.09
CA PRO A 23 -14.95 3.77 6.33
C PRO A 23 -15.03 5.07 5.52
N THR A 24 -14.16 6.01 5.83
CA THR A 24 -14.09 7.31 5.17
C THR A 24 -12.69 7.50 4.62
N MET A 25 -12.62 7.97 3.37
CA MET A 25 -11.36 8.18 2.68
C MET A 25 -10.94 9.64 2.78
N TYR A 26 -9.66 9.85 3.06
CA TYR A 26 -8.98 11.14 3.05
C TYR A 26 -7.89 11.11 1.99
N ARG A 27 -7.94 12.04 1.04
CA ARG A 27 -6.90 12.17 0.01
C ARG A 27 -5.69 12.84 0.66
N ASN A 28 -4.53 12.17 0.67
CA ASN A 28 -3.29 12.78 1.11
C ASN A 28 -2.88 13.88 0.12
N GLY A 29 -2.89 15.11 0.59
CA GLY A 29 -2.07 16.22 0.13
C GLY A 29 -1.53 16.87 1.39
N HIS A 30 -0.24 17.20 1.39
CA HIS A 30 0.42 17.92 2.47
C HIS A 30 -0.04 19.39 2.60
N ASP A 31 -1.11 19.77 1.90
CA ASP A 31 -1.76 21.07 2.00
C ASP A 31 -3.06 20.91 2.79
N GLU A 32 -3.01 21.43 4.00
CA GLU A 32 -4.09 22.08 4.72
C GLU A 32 -5.49 21.47 4.61
N PHE A 33 -5.89 20.83 5.72
CA PHE A 33 -7.28 20.69 6.12
C PHE A 33 -7.96 22.07 6.21
N GLN A 34 -8.41 22.60 5.09
CA GLN A 34 -9.39 23.68 5.02
C GLN A 34 -10.52 23.22 4.08
N ASN A 35 -11.58 22.71 4.71
CA ASN A 35 -12.95 22.57 4.22
C ASN A 35 -13.34 21.38 3.29
N ASP A 36 -14.15 20.50 3.88
CA ASP A 36 -15.31 19.78 3.28
C ASP A 36 -15.15 18.69 2.19
N ASN A 37 -13.99 18.06 2.00
CA ASN A 37 -13.86 16.90 1.10
C ASN A 37 -13.91 15.53 1.81
N ARG A 38 -14.72 15.38 2.87
CA ARG A 38 -14.93 14.08 3.53
C ARG A 38 -15.92 13.23 2.74
N MET A 39 -15.40 12.31 1.93
CA MET A 39 -16.21 11.36 1.17
C MET A 39 -16.10 9.96 1.79
N ASN A 40 -17.24 9.31 2.04
CA ASN A 40 -17.18 7.92 2.49
C ASN A 40 -16.66 7.01 1.37
N LEU A 41 -16.13 5.84 1.73
CA LEU A 41 -15.48 4.95 0.75
C LEU A 41 -16.40 4.60 -0.43
N LYS A 42 -17.70 4.38 -0.19
CA LYS A 42 -18.65 4.03 -1.26
C LYS A 42 -18.82 5.16 -2.27
N GLN A 43 -19.06 6.37 -1.79
CA GLN A 43 -19.24 7.56 -2.65
C GLN A 43 -18.02 7.81 -3.53
N LEU A 44 -16.82 7.59 -2.98
CA LEU A 44 -15.59 7.70 -3.76
C LEU A 44 -15.56 6.65 -4.87
N LEU A 45 -15.77 5.38 -4.53
CA LEU A 45 -15.69 4.30 -5.50
C LEU A 45 -16.74 4.47 -6.61
N GLU A 46 -17.92 5.00 -6.28
CA GLU A 46 -18.95 5.40 -7.27
C GLU A 46 -18.42 6.50 -8.19
N LYS A 47 -17.89 7.60 -7.64
CA LYS A 47 -17.31 8.69 -8.43
C LYS A 47 -16.16 8.23 -9.33
N VAL A 48 -15.30 7.34 -8.84
CA VAL A 48 -14.17 6.81 -9.61
C VAL A 48 -14.64 5.86 -10.72
N ALA A 49 -15.62 5.00 -10.43
CA ALA A 49 -16.18 4.08 -11.43
C ALA A 49 -16.70 4.82 -12.67
N ASP A 50 -17.24 6.04 -12.48
CA ASP A 50 -17.74 6.88 -13.58
C ASP A 50 -16.62 7.51 -14.42
N THR A 51 -15.43 7.71 -13.86
CA THR A 51 -14.29 8.37 -14.55
C THR A 51 -13.41 7.45 -15.41
N LYS A 52 -13.63 6.12 -15.35
CA LYS A 52 -13.06 5.04 -16.20
C LYS A 52 -11.53 4.96 -16.41
N SER A 53 -10.71 5.88 -15.90
CA SER A 53 -9.31 6.05 -16.32
C SER A 53 -8.29 6.07 -15.18
N VAL A 54 -8.70 5.74 -13.95
CA VAL A 54 -7.82 5.78 -12.77
C VAL A 54 -7.94 4.52 -11.92
N GLY A 55 -6.79 3.97 -11.50
CA GLY A 55 -6.74 2.95 -10.45
C GLY A 55 -6.94 3.57 -9.07
N VAL A 56 -7.28 2.76 -8.07
CA VAL A 56 -7.46 3.22 -6.68
C VAL A 56 -6.55 2.44 -5.75
N LYS A 57 -5.69 3.14 -5.01
CA LYS A 57 -4.93 2.61 -3.88
C LYS A 57 -5.55 3.07 -2.57
N LEU A 58 -5.99 2.08 -1.77
CA LEU A 58 -6.60 2.29 -0.47
C LEU A 58 -5.59 1.96 0.61
N ASP A 59 -5.17 2.99 1.35
CA ASP A 59 -4.24 2.86 2.47
C ASP A 59 -5.04 2.64 3.76
N PHE A 60 -5.07 1.41 4.26
CA PHE A 60 -5.84 1.05 5.45
C PHE A 60 -5.01 1.26 6.72
N ASN A 61 -5.48 2.16 7.58
CA ASN A 61 -4.90 2.39 8.90
C ASN A 61 -5.45 1.38 9.93
N GLY A 62 -4.98 0.14 9.85
CA GLY A 62 -5.32 -0.92 10.80
C GLY A 62 -6.42 -1.89 10.32
N ILE A 63 -6.38 -3.10 10.86
CA ILE A 63 -7.21 -4.23 10.40
C ILE A 63 -8.72 -3.98 10.60
N ALA A 64 -9.10 -3.24 11.64
CA ALA A 64 -10.51 -2.91 11.91
C ALA A 64 -11.11 -2.07 10.77
N VAL A 65 -10.34 -1.11 10.25
CA VAL A 65 -10.76 -0.28 9.11
C VAL A 65 -10.95 -1.14 7.87
N PHE A 66 -10.01 -2.06 7.60
CA PHE A 66 -10.11 -2.95 6.46
C PHE A 66 -11.35 -3.84 6.55
N ARG A 67 -11.62 -4.45 7.72
CA ARG A 67 -12.79 -5.31 7.93
C ARG A 67 -14.12 -4.62 7.61
N GLU A 68 -14.31 -3.39 8.06
CA GLU A 68 -15.52 -2.62 7.73
C GLU A 68 -15.55 -2.17 6.26
N SER A 69 -14.37 -1.98 5.64
CA SER A 69 -14.27 -1.63 4.22
C SER A 69 -14.60 -2.80 3.29
N ILE A 70 -14.40 -4.05 3.72
CA ILE A 70 -14.69 -5.25 2.91
C ILE A 70 -16.14 -5.24 2.43
N LYS A 71 -17.10 -4.95 3.32
CA LYS A 71 -18.53 -4.91 2.97
C LYS A 71 -18.79 -3.91 1.86
N VAL A 72 -18.23 -2.71 1.99
CA VAL A 72 -18.37 -1.64 0.98
C VAL A 72 -17.73 -2.06 -0.36
N LEU A 73 -16.55 -2.66 -0.34
CA LEU A 73 -15.85 -3.12 -1.54
C LEU A 73 -16.59 -4.28 -2.23
N GLN A 74 -17.18 -5.20 -1.46
CA GLN A 74 -18.00 -6.30 -1.97
C GLN A 74 -19.30 -5.79 -2.61
N ASP A 75 -20.01 -4.87 -1.95
CA ASP A 75 -21.21 -4.22 -2.50
C ASP A 75 -20.93 -3.50 -3.83
N MET A 76 -19.71 -2.98 -3.98
CA MET A 76 -19.26 -2.26 -5.16
C MET A 76 -18.62 -3.16 -6.22
N ARG A 77 -18.39 -4.46 -5.96
CA ARG A 77 -17.56 -5.34 -6.80
C ARG A 77 -17.93 -5.33 -8.28
N GLY A 78 -19.22 -5.28 -8.61
CA GLY A 78 -19.69 -5.21 -10.01
C GLY A 78 -19.38 -3.90 -10.74
N LYS A 79 -19.09 -2.82 -10.00
CA LYS A 79 -18.73 -1.49 -10.51
C LYS A 79 -17.22 -1.22 -10.47
N LEU A 80 -16.44 -2.01 -9.73
CA LEU A 80 -14.97 -1.90 -9.65
C LEU A 80 -14.32 -2.48 -10.92
N LYS A 81 -14.43 -1.77 -12.04
CA LYS A 81 -13.82 -2.13 -13.33
C LYS A 81 -12.41 -1.54 -13.53
N PHE A 82 -11.82 -1.02 -12.46
CA PHE A 82 -10.51 -0.39 -12.44
C PHE A 82 -9.54 -1.17 -11.56
N PRO A 83 -8.21 -1.01 -11.74
CA PRO A 83 -7.22 -1.60 -10.85
C PRO A 83 -7.41 -1.15 -9.40
N LEU A 84 -7.56 -2.10 -8.49
CA LEU A 84 -7.69 -1.86 -7.06
C LEU A 84 -6.42 -2.33 -6.37
N TRP A 85 -5.86 -1.47 -5.55
CA TRP A 85 -4.68 -1.75 -4.74
C TRP A 85 -5.03 -1.59 -3.26
N LEU A 86 -4.85 -2.67 -2.51
CA LEU A 86 -5.13 -2.74 -1.07
C LEU A 86 -3.79 -2.64 -0.33
N ASN A 87 -3.58 -1.55 0.40
CA ASN A 87 -2.33 -1.30 1.11
C ASN A 87 -2.55 -1.30 2.63
N ALA A 88 -1.72 -2.04 3.35
CA ALA A 88 -1.69 -2.03 4.81
C ALA A 88 -0.58 -1.10 5.31
N VAL A 89 -0.95 -0.04 6.04
CA VAL A 89 0.01 0.85 6.71
C VAL A 89 0.42 0.22 8.04
N THR A 90 1.65 -0.28 8.12
CA THR A 90 2.07 -1.21 9.17
C THR A 90 2.52 -0.59 10.48
N ASP A 91 2.76 0.72 10.51
CA ASP A 91 2.91 1.45 11.78
C ASP A 91 1.72 1.24 12.74
N ASN A 92 0.57 0.82 12.17
CA ASN A 92 -0.68 0.58 12.86
C ASN A 92 -1.15 -0.88 12.84
N MET A 93 -0.31 -1.83 12.39
CA MET A 93 -0.62 -3.27 12.39
C MET A 93 0.50 -4.08 13.04
N VAL A 94 0.14 -4.98 13.96
CA VAL A 94 1.04 -6.02 14.46
C VAL A 94 1.08 -7.20 13.48
N ASP A 95 2.08 -8.08 13.56
CA ASP A 95 2.24 -9.24 12.65
C ASP A 95 0.95 -10.06 12.47
N LYS A 96 0.24 -10.32 13.58
CA LYS A 96 -1.05 -11.04 13.55
C LYS A 96 -2.12 -10.33 12.74
N ASP A 97 -2.06 -9.00 12.63
CA ASP A 97 -3.00 -8.21 11.85
C ASP A 97 -2.61 -8.14 10.38
N ILE A 98 -1.32 -8.24 10.04
CA ILE A 98 -0.84 -8.42 8.66
C ILE A 98 -1.37 -9.75 8.08
N ASP A 99 -1.29 -10.84 8.85
CA ASP A 99 -1.80 -12.15 8.38
C ASP A 99 -3.30 -12.14 8.15
N LYS A 100 -4.05 -11.53 9.07
CA LYS A 100 -5.48 -11.36 8.88
C LYS A 100 -5.78 -10.49 7.67
N PHE A 101 -5.03 -9.42 7.45
CA PHE A 101 -5.17 -8.56 6.28
C PHE A 101 -4.98 -9.38 4.99
N LEU A 102 -3.87 -10.12 4.90
CA LEU A 102 -3.55 -10.97 3.75
C LEU A 102 -4.61 -12.03 3.50
N SER A 103 -5.00 -12.77 4.53
CA SER A 103 -6.05 -13.79 4.44
C SER A 103 -7.38 -13.21 3.94
N LEU A 104 -7.74 -12.01 4.39
CA LEU A 104 -8.94 -11.32 3.92
C LEU A 104 -8.79 -10.83 2.47
N CYS A 105 -7.61 -10.35 2.07
CA CYS A 105 -7.32 -9.97 0.68
C CYS A 105 -7.42 -11.17 -0.27
N THR A 106 -6.76 -12.30 0.05
CA THR A 106 -6.78 -13.53 -0.77
C THR A 106 -8.18 -14.08 -0.96
N HIS A 107 -9.00 -14.08 0.11
CA HIS A 107 -10.36 -14.58 0.03
C HIS A 107 -11.31 -13.65 -0.73
N ASN A 108 -11.25 -12.34 -0.48
CA ASN A 108 -12.28 -11.40 -0.95
C ASN A 108 -11.91 -10.69 -2.26
N PHE A 109 -10.63 -10.51 -2.53
CA PHE A 109 -10.13 -9.68 -3.64
C PHE A 109 -8.98 -10.37 -4.40
N PRO A 110 -9.24 -11.51 -5.07
CA PRO A 110 -8.20 -12.28 -5.77
C PRO A 110 -7.60 -11.58 -7.00
N LYS A 111 -8.15 -10.42 -7.41
CA LYS A 111 -7.66 -9.62 -8.54
C LYS A 111 -7.04 -8.28 -8.13
N ALA A 112 -7.04 -7.96 -6.83
CA ALA A 112 -6.45 -6.72 -6.35
C ALA A 112 -4.93 -6.85 -6.22
N THR A 113 -4.20 -5.78 -6.48
CA THR A 113 -2.79 -5.69 -6.06
C THR A 113 -2.75 -5.55 -4.54
N ILE A 114 -1.84 -6.25 -3.89
CA ILE A 114 -1.62 -6.17 -2.44
C ILE A 114 -0.32 -5.40 -2.18
N SER A 115 -0.33 -4.49 -1.20
CA SER A 115 0.89 -3.88 -0.67
C SER A 115 0.87 -3.89 0.85
N ILE A 116 2.02 -4.16 1.45
CA ILE A 116 2.17 -4.24 2.91
C ILE A 116 3.51 -3.63 3.25
N GLY A 117 3.51 -2.58 4.08
CA GLY A 117 4.73 -2.09 4.73
C GLY A 117 5.35 -3.20 5.56
N MET A 118 6.59 -3.62 5.33
CA MET A 118 7.17 -4.69 6.15
C MET A 118 8.21 -4.19 7.14
N LEU A 119 8.15 -2.91 7.48
CA LEU A 119 8.89 -2.34 8.59
C LEU A 119 8.04 -2.51 9.85
N HIS A 120 8.54 -3.31 10.81
CA HIS A 120 7.93 -3.49 12.12
C HIS A 120 7.82 -2.14 12.84
N LYS A 121 6.73 -1.93 13.58
CA LYS A 121 6.60 -0.81 14.52
C LYS A 121 7.80 -0.79 15.47
N GLY A 122 8.63 0.25 15.36
CA GLY A 122 9.85 0.43 16.16
C GLY A 122 11.16 0.08 15.45
N GLN A 123 11.13 -0.60 14.29
CA GLN A 123 12.26 -0.67 13.37
C GLN A 123 12.28 0.58 12.50
N ARG A 124 12.51 1.73 13.13
CA ARG A 124 13.17 2.81 12.41
C ARG A 124 14.61 2.35 12.20
N LEU A 125 14.85 1.61 11.11
CA LEU A 125 16.19 1.46 10.58
C LEU A 125 16.78 2.87 10.52
N LYS A 126 18.02 3.07 10.95
CA LYS A 126 18.69 4.34 10.71
C LYS A 126 18.66 4.59 9.20
N SER A 127 18.59 5.84 8.77
CA SER A 127 18.53 6.20 7.34
C SER A 127 19.67 5.59 6.51
N GLU A 128 20.73 5.15 7.18
CA GLU A 128 21.94 4.53 6.61
C GLU A 128 21.87 2.99 6.50
N GLU A 129 20.80 2.34 6.99
CA GLU A 129 20.64 0.88 6.90
C GLU A 129 19.56 0.52 5.88
N GLY A 130 20.02 0.02 4.72
CA GLY A 130 19.17 -0.59 3.71
C GLY A 130 18.43 -1.86 4.20
N TYR A 131 17.59 -2.41 3.33
CA TYR A 131 16.89 -3.67 3.51
C TYR A 131 17.88 -4.85 3.57
N SER A 132 18.10 -5.39 4.77
CA SER A 132 18.93 -6.60 4.93
C SER A 132 18.32 -7.82 4.23
N ALA A 133 19.16 -8.81 3.90
CA ALA A 133 18.71 -10.09 3.34
C ALA A 133 17.70 -10.81 4.25
N LYS A 134 17.84 -10.66 5.58
CA LYS A 134 16.88 -11.20 6.56
C LYS A 134 15.50 -10.56 6.40
N LEU A 135 15.44 -9.24 6.25
CA LEU A 135 14.19 -8.52 6.08
C LEU A 135 13.51 -8.89 4.75
N VAL A 136 14.28 -8.99 3.67
CA VAL A 136 13.78 -9.43 2.36
C VAL A 136 13.25 -10.87 2.41
N THR A 137 13.91 -11.77 3.14
CA THR A 137 13.38 -13.14 3.34
C THR A 137 12.09 -13.13 4.15
N GLN A 138 12.01 -12.35 5.23
CA GLN A 138 10.77 -12.19 6.00
C GLN A 138 9.61 -11.66 5.15
N MET A 139 9.91 -10.76 4.19
CA MET A 139 8.94 -10.28 3.22
C MET A 139 8.37 -11.41 2.38
N LYS A 140 9.23 -12.22 1.78
CA LYS A 140 8.81 -13.38 0.97
C LYS A 140 8.04 -14.40 1.79
N ASP A 141 8.55 -14.76 2.97
CA ASP A 141 7.94 -15.77 3.83
C ASP A 141 6.52 -15.36 4.25
N THR A 142 6.29 -14.06 4.48
CA THR A 142 4.97 -13.54 4.83
C THR A 142 3.97 -13.66 3.69
N ILE A 143 4.40 -13.45 2.45
CA ILE A 143 3.57 -13.65 1.26
C ILE A 143 3.25 -15.14 1.09
N ILE A 144 4.28 -16.00 1.17
CA ILE A 144 4.16 -17.45 0.96
C ILE A 144 3.25 -18.09 2.01
N ARG A 145 3.51 -17.84 3.30
CA ARG A 145 2.75 -18.49 4.40
C ARG A 145 1.28 -18.07 4.47
N ASN A 146 0.91 -16.96 3.85
CA ASN A 146 -0.47 -16.49 3.75
C ASN A 146 -1.14 -16.88 2.42
N ASN A 147 -0.50 -17.72 1.60
CA ASN A 147 -1.00 -18.21 0.31
C ASN A 147 -1.46 -17.07 -0.61
N VAL A 148 -0.70 -15.98 -0.63
CA VAL A 148 -0.96 -14.86 -1.53
C VAL A 148 -0.66 -15.33 -2.95
N THR A 149 -1.59 -15.09 -3.87
CA THR A 149 -1.43 -15.43 -5.30
C THR A 149 -1.57 -14.22 -6.21
N GLN A 150 -2.06 -13.09 -5.69
CA GLN A 150 -2.21 -11.86 -6.43
C GLN A 150 -0.88 -11.17 -6.71
N THR A 151 -0.89 -10.14 -7.55
CA THR A 151 0.24 -9.22 -7.67
C THR A 151 0.56 -8.58 -6.32
N VAL A 152 1.83 -8.60 -5.94
CA VAL A 152 2.33 -7.94 -4.73
C VAL A 152 3.22 -6.78 -5.12
N ALA A 153 2.95 -5.60 -4.56
CA ALA A 153 3.79 -4.43 -4.70
C ALA A 153 4.42 -4.09 -3.34
N PHE A 154 5.71 -4.37 -3.20
CA PHE A 154 6.48 -4.17 -1.97
C PHE A 154 6.76 -2.67 -1.79
N PRO A 155 6.18 -2.02 -0.77
CA PRO A 155 6.46 -0.63 -0.49
C PRO A 155 7.84 -0.51 0.15
N VAL A 156 8.72 0.25 -0.49
CA VAL A 156 10.09 0.49 -0.03
C VAL A 156 10.38 1.98 0.02
N ASP A 157 11.09 2.39 1.06
CA ASP A 157 11.59 3.74 1.24
C ASP A 157 12.71 4.03 0.24
N PHE A 158 12.74 5.24 -0.32
CA PHE A 158 13.70 5.62 -1.36
C PHE A 158 15.15 5.45 -0.94
N LEU A 159 15.55 6.07 0.17
CA LEU A 159 16.94 6.07 0.64
C LEU A 159 17.39 4.65 0.94
N ARG A 160 16.59 3.89 1.70
CA ARG A 160 16.90 2.50 2.01
C ARG A 160 16.94 1.62 0.78
N ALA A 161 16.01 1.80 -0.16
CA ALA A 161 16.04 1.05 -1.41
C ALA A 161 17.31 1.33 -2.20
N SER A 162 17.77 2.58 -2.22
CA SER A 162 19.02 2.96 -2.88
C SER A 162 20.25 2.29 -2.28
N ASP A 163 20.21 1.96 -0.99
CA ASP A 163 21.25 1.22 -0.26
C ASP A 163 21.06 -0.31 -0.30
N SER A 164 20.12 -0.82 -1.08
CA SER A 164 19.70 -2.23 -1.05
C SER A 164 19.79 -2.93 -2.41
N LEU A 165 20.76 -2.53 -3.24
CA LEU A 165 20.96 -3.10 -4.57
C LEU A 165 21.25 -4.60 -4.55
N ASP A 166 21.90 -5.10 -3.50
CA ASP A 166 22.29 -6.51 -3.41
C ASP A 166 21.16 -7.40 -2.87
N THR A 167 20.13 -6.82 -2.25
CA THR A 167 19.11 -7.58 -1.51
C THR A 167 17.71 -7.46 -2.11
N LEU A 168 17.26 -6.26 -2.51
CA LEU A 168 15.93 -6.04 -3.06
C LEU A 168 15.65 -6.79 -4.37
N PRO A 169 16.61 -7.05 -5.28
CA PRO A 169 16.37 -7.87 -6.46
C PRO A 169 15.76 -9.25 -6.16
N ALA A 170 16.00 -9.81 -4.98
CA ALA A 170 15.42 -11.08 -4.57
C ALA A 170 13.89 -11.04 -4.38
N LEU A 171 13.27 -9.85 -4.35
CA LEU A 171 11.80 -9.69 -4.36
C LEU A 171 11.21 -9.75 -5.77
N LYS A 172 12.00 -9.70 -6.84
CA LYS A 172 11.46 -9.68 -8.21
C LYS A 172 10.69 -10.95 -8.57
N ASP A 173 11.17 -12.10 -8.11
CA ASP A 173 10.66 -13.40 -8.51
C ASP A 173 10.20 -14.21 -7.29
N VAL A 174 9.27 -13.63 -6.51
CA VAL A 174 8.64 -14.35 -5.38
C VAL A 174 7.77 -15.47 -5.93
N GLN A 175 7.99 -16.70 -5.47
CA GLN A 175 7.24 -17.86 -5.93
C GLN A 175 5.78 -17.81 -5.47
N GLY A 176 4.87 -18.22 -6.35
CA GLY A 176 3.45 -18.43 -6.02
C GLY A 176 2.55 -17.21 -6.20
N ILE A 177 3.11 -16.03 -6.49
CA ILE A 177 2.35 -14.82 -6.81
C ILE A 177 2.26 -14.59 -8.33
N THR A 178 1.24 -13.84 -8.76
CA THR A 178 1.01 -13.51 -10.18
C THR A 178 2.11 -12.60 -10.73
N ASP A 179 2.51 -11.59 -9.95
CA ASP A 179 3.58 -10.67 -10.32
C ASP A 179 4.14 -9.98 -9.06
N SER A 180 5.37 -9.47 -9.16
CA SER A 180 6.03 -8.72 -8.10
C SER A 180 6.45 -7.34 -8.59
N ALA A 181 6.18 -6.32 -7.78
CA ALA A 181 6.53 -4.94 -8.07
C ALA A 181 7.15 -4.24 -6.85
N LEU A 182 7.86 -3.14 -7.11
CA LEU A 182 8.25 -2.19 -6.06
C LEU A 182 7.32 -0.98 -6.09
N TYR A 183 6.96 -0.49 -4.92
CA TYR A 183 6.41 0.85 -4.73
C TYR A 183 7.40 1.67 -3.93
N ILE A 184 8.16 2.52 -4.62
CA ILE A 184 9.18 3.35 -3.99
C ILE A 184 8.53 4.65 -3.56
N TYR A 185 8.58 4.96 -2.26
CA TYR A 185 8.03 6.19 -1.70
C TYR A 185 9.13 7.01 -1.03
N THR A 186 8.88 8.31 -0.90
CA THR A 186 9.76 9.27 -0.21
C THR A 186 9.05 9.90 0.98
N TYR A 187 9.82 10.35 1.96
CA TYR A 187 9.34 11.20 3.04
C TYR A 187 9.61 12.67 2.74
N ASN A 188 8.75 13.56 3.26
CA ASN A 188 8.97 14.99 3.17
C ASN A 188 10.27 15.40 3.87
N GLY A 189 11.11 16.15 3.16
CA GLY A 189 12.39 16.62 3.67
C GLY A 189 13.52 15.60 3.57
N GLU A 190 13.33 14.49 2.86
CA GLU A 190 14.44 13.62 2.49
C GLU A 190 15.38 14.30 1.52
N PHE A 191 16.68 14.18 1.81
CA PHE A 191 17.76 14.60 0.94
C PHE A 191 18.38 13.35 0.34
N TYR A 192 18.44 13.30 -0.98
CA TYR A 192 19.11 12.25 -1.73
C TYR A 192 20.08 12.87 -2.73
N ASN A 193 21.13 12.13 -3.04
CA ASN A 193 22.18 12.54 -3.98
C ASN A 193 22.11 11.73 -5.29
N ASP A 194 23.05 12.02 -6.20
CA ASP A 194 23.13 11.37 -7.51
C ASP A 194 23.38 9.87 -7.40
N ASP A 195 24.11 9.40 -6.38
CA ASP A 195 24.34 7.98 -6.15
C ASP A 195 23.05 7.26 -5.75
N ASN A 196 22.23 7.87 -4.89
CA ASN A 196 20.93 7.32 -4.52
C ASN A 196 20.05 7.16 -5.77
N ILE A 197 19.98 8.20 -6.62
CA ILE A 197 19.22 8.19 -7.88
C ILE A 197 19.76 7.12 -8.83
N SER A 198 21.08 7.03 -8.99
CA SER A 198 21.74 6.02 -9.84
C SER A 198 21.39 4.60 -9.39
N ASN A 199 21.38 4.36 -8.08
CA ASN A 199 21.03 3.05 -7.52
C ASN A 199 19.54 2.74 -7.72
N ILE A 200 18.63 3.68 -7.52
CA ILE A 200 17.22 3.47 -7.84
C ILE A 200 17.01 3.19 -9.33
N ASN A 201 17.72 3.86 -10.22
CA ASN A 201 17.68 3.58 -11.66
C ASN A 201 18.15 2.15 -12.00
N LYS A 202 19.14 1.61 -11.27
CA LYS A 202 19.55 0.21 -11.40
C LYS A 202 18.43 -0.73 -10.93
N LEU A 203 17.78 -0.45 -9.79
CA LEU A 203 16.63 -1.23 -9.34
C LEU A 203 15.48 -1.21 -10.35
N ILE A 204 15.16 -0.05 -10.92
CA ILE A 204 14.14 0.09 -11.98
C ILE A 204 14.48 -0.79 -13.19
N LYS A 205 15.76 -0.84 -13.60
CA LYS A 205 16.20 -1.72 -14.69
C LYS A 205 16.08 -3.19 -14.33
N ILE A 206 16.40 -3.56 -13.09
CA ILE A 206 16.32 -4.94 -12.60
C ILE A 206 14.88 -5.43 -12.59
N PHE A 207 13.96 -4.67 -12.00
CA PHE A 207 12.54 -5.04 -11.91
C PHE A 207 11.80 -4.87 -13.24
N GLY A 208 12.19 -3.88 -14.04
CA GLY A 208 11.47 -3.42 -15.22
C GLY A 208 10.56 -2.23 -14.87
N LYS A 209 10.49 -1.25 -15.78
CA LYS A 209 9.73 0.00 -15.59
C LYS A 209 8.26 -0.24 -15.28
N ASP A 210 7.66 -1.28 -15.85
CA ASP A 210 6.25 -1.59 -15.66
C ASP A 210 5.94 -2.20 -14.27
N ARG A 211 6.99 -2.56 -13.52
CA ARG A 211 6.92 -3.17 -12.17
C ARG A 211 7.49 -2.27 -11.09
N VAL A 212 7.75 -0.99 -11.39
CA VAL A 212 8.15 -0.01 -10.39
C VAL A 212 7.20 1.18 -10.40
N TYR A 213 6.54 1.39 -9.28
CA TYR A 213 5.68 2.53 -9.02
C TYR A 213 6.41 3.50 -8.09
N SER A 214 6.23 4.80 -8.27
CA SER A 214 6.73 5.80 -7.33
C SER A 214 5.88 7.06 -7.32
N ASP A 215 5.89 7.76 -6.19
CA ASP A 215 5.22 9.05 -5.99
C ASP A 215 6.11 10.27 -6.32
N PHE A 216 7.38 10.06 -6.64
CA PHE A 216 8.37 11.11 -6.89
C PHE A 216 9.04 11.02 -8.27
N LEU A 217 8.74 9.99 -9.08
CA LEU A 217 9.32 9.79 -10.42
C LEU A 217 9.13 10.95 -11.40
N SER A 218 8.23 11.91 -11.13
CA SER A 218 8.15 13.16 -11.91
C SER A 218 9.36 14.08 -11.72
N ARG A 219 10.29 13.73 -10.82
CA ARG A 219 11.48 14.51 -10.45
C ARG A 219 12.80 13.81 -10.81
N ILE A 220 12.76 12.68 -11.52
CA ILE A 220 13.93 11.94 -12.01
C ILE A 220 13.88 11.86 -13.53
#